data_AF-A0A934CMX7-F1
#
_entry.id   AF-A0A934CMX7-F1
#
_cell.length_a   1.000
_cell.length_b   1.000
_cell.length_c   1.000
_cell.angle_alpha   90.00
_cell.angle_beta   90.00
_cell.angle_gamma   90.00
#
_symmetry.space_group_name_H-M   'P 1'
#
loop_
_entity.id
_entity.type
_entity.pdbx_description
1 polymer ?
#
loop_
_entity_poly.entity_id
_entity_poly.type
_entity_poly.pdbx_seq_one_letter_code
_entity_poly.pdbx_strand_id
1 'polypeptide(L)'
;MLLHIRHETHYHYDKPVQYSIQALRLTPRLEAGLRVKEWRISSPGRQRAQTDAYGNVNHFMTLEQPHDEISVLAEGWVETDDLASAWIEDEGKLPVLAYLQETPLTRADDALRRLVADSLPGTGDFEQRLLALMTAVESRIEYSPGMTDVEDTASEALRHGHGVCQDHAHVMLACCRAAGIPARYVSGYLYTGDEGHAASHAWID
;
A
#
# COMPACT_ATOMS: atom_id res chain seq x y z
N MET A 1 0.18 21.24 1.11
CA MET A 1 -1.20 21.25 0.60
C MET A 1 -2.14 20.72 1.67
N LEU A 2 -3.30 21.36 1.88
CA LEU A 2 -4.33 20.86 2.78
C LEU A 2 -5.35 20.05 1.96
N LEU A 3 -5.61 18.81 2.37
CA LEU A 3 -6.52 17.88 1.70
C LEU A 3 -7.62 17.44 2.66
N HIS A 4 -8.85 17.37 2.13
CA HIS A 4 -9.96 16.69 2.78
C HIS A 4 -10.15 15.33 2.13
N ILE A 5 -10.07 14.26 2.93
CA ILE A 5 -10.25 12.89 2.45
C ILE A 5 -11.56 12.37 3.02
N ARG A 6 -12.38 11.76 2.17
CA ARG A 6 -13.57 11.02 2.55
C ARG A 6 -13.58 9.70 1.78
N HIS A 7 -13.49 8.58 2.51
CA HIS A 7 -13.54 7.23 1.97
C HIS A 7 -14.66 6.46 2.67
N GLU A 8 -15.59 5.95 1.88
CA GLU A 8 -16.71 5.16 2.36
C GLU A 8 -16.67 3.77 1.73
N THR A 9 -16.67 2.73 2.57
CA THR A 9 -16.76 1.34 2.13
C THR A 9 -18.10 0.77 2.58
N HIS A 10 -18.89 0.26 1.64
CA HIS A 10 -20.15 -0.41 1.89
C HIS A 10 -20.05 -1.89 1.53
N TYR A 11 -20.27 -2.75 2.51
CA TYR A 11 -20.42 -4.18 2.30
C TYR A 11 -21.90 -4.52 2.31
N HIS A 12 -22.34 -5.29 1.31
CA HIS A 12 -23.65 -5.93 1.31
C HIS A 12 -23.47 -7.44 1.22
N TYR A 13 -24.21 -8.18 2.05
CA TYR A 13 -24.16 -9.63 2.13
C TYR A 13 -25.45 -10.22 1.56
N ASP A 14 -25.32 -11.27 0.74
CA ASP A 14 -26.47 -11.98 0.17
C ASP A 14 -27.37 -12.64 1.25
N LYS A 15 -26.81 -12.88 2.44
CA LYS A 15 -27.51 -13.44 3.61
C LYS A 15 -27.00 -12.79 4.90
N PRO A 16 -27.83 -12.65 5.94
CA PRO A 16 -27.41 -12.07 7.20
C PRO A 16 -26.23 -12.84 7.83
N VAL A 17 -25.14 -12.11 8.08
CA VAL A 17 -23.99 -12.58 8.86
C VAL A 17 -24.30 -12.35 10.34
N GLN A 18 -23.98 -13.33 11.18
CA GLN A 18 -24.33 -13.26 12.61
C GLN A 18 -23.37 -12.40 13.43
N TYR A 19 -22.10 -12.36 13.00
CA TYR A 19 -21.00 -11.77 13.75
C TYR A 19 -19.86 -11.43 12.80
N SER A 20 -19.31 -10.22 12.92
CA SER A 20 -18.22 -9.75 12.07
C SER A 20 -17.10 -9.11 12.89
N ILE A 21 -15.85 -9.45 12.56
CA ILE A 21 -14.66 -8.72 12.99
C ILE A 21 -13.95 -8.21 11.74
N GLN A 22 -13.64 -6.92 11.70
CA GLN A 22 -12.82 -6.33 10.64
C GLN A 22 -11.62 -5.60 11.24
N ALA A 23 -10.45 -5.79 10.62
CA ALA A 23 -9.27 -4.99 10.89
C ALA A 23 -9.22 -3.84 9.88
N LEU A 24 -9.51 -2.63 10.35
CA LEU A 24 -9.57 -1.42 9.55
C LEU A 24 -8.21 -0.70 9.62
N ARG A 25 -7.47 -0.69 8.51
CA ARG A 25 -6.19 0.04 8.36
C ARG A 25 -6.41 1.37 7.64
N LEU A 26 -7.34 2.16 8.17
CA LEU A 26 -7.85 3.36 7.52
C LEU A 26 -7.41 4.66 8.21
N THR A 27 -6.42 4.60 9.11
CA THR A 27 -5.86 5.77 9.78
C THR A 27 -4.51 6.12 9.15
N PRO A 28 -4.32 7.34 8.62
CA PRO A 28 -3.05 7.78 8.08
C PRO A 28 -1.94 7.61 9.12
N ARG A 29 -0.82 7.03 8.69
CA ARG A 29 0.38 6.96 9.52
C ARG A 29 1.02 8.36 9.58
N LEU A 30 1.50 8.75 10.75
CA LEU A 30 2.28 9.98 10.88
C LEU A 30 3.65 9.73 10.25
N GLU A 31 4.02 10.57 9.30
CA GLU A 31 5.28 10.49 8.56
C GLU A 31 5.84 11.89 8.35
N ALA A 32 7.13 11.98 8.03
CA ALA A 32 7.72 13.23 7.59
C ALA A 32 6.88 13.81 6.45
N GLY A 33 6.53 15.10 6.52
CA GLY A 33 5.73 15.76 5.50
C GLY A 33 4.24 15.43 5.48
N LEU A 34 3.70 14.65 6.44
CA LEU A 34 2.26 14.44 6.59
C LEU A 34 1.80 14.77 8.02
N ARG A 35 0.84 15.69 8.13
CA ARG A 35 0.23 16.11 9.40
C ARG A 35 -1.27 15.88 9.38
N VAL A 36 -1.75 14.98 10.23
CA VAL A 36 -3.19 14.76 10.44
C VAL A 36 -3.75 15.89 11.32
N LYS A 37 -4.68 16.69 10.79
CA LYS A 37 -5.36 17.77 11.53
C LYS A 37 -6.58 17.26 12.26
N GLU A 38 -7.37 16.45 11.56
CA GLU A 38 -8.56 15.78 12.07
C GLU A 38 -8.69 14.45 11.32
N TRP A 39 -9.03 13.38 12.04
CA TRP A 39 -9.34 12.09 11.42
C TRP A 39 -10.32 11.31 12.27
N ARG A 40 -11.31 10.69 11.63
CA ARG A 40 -12.26 9.79 12.29
C ARG A 40 -12.60 8.60 11.42
N ILE A 41 -12.82 7.46 12.08
CA ILE A 41 -13.38 6.26 11.47
C ILE A 41 -14.72 5.98 12.14
N SER A 42 -15.79 6.06 11.37
CA SER A 42 -17.14 5.66 11.79
C SER A 42 -17.43 4.27 11.24
N SER A 43 -17.88 3.35 12.08
CA SER A 43 -18.30 2.00 11.68
C SER A 43 -19.32 1.46 12.68
N PRO A 44 -20.14 0.47 12.30
CA PRO A 44 -21.05 -0.18 13.23
C PRO A 44 -20.29 -1.01 14.27
N GLY A 45 -20.93 -1.22 15.41
CA GLY A 45 -20.37 -2.05 16.48
C GLY A 45 -19.29 -1.37 17.31
N ARG A 46 -18.55 -2.18 18.08
CA ARG A 46 -17.51 -1.70 18.98
C ARG A 46 -16.18 -1.62 18.25
N GLN A 47 -15.49 -0.50 18.36
CA GLN A 47 -14.15 -0.32 17.80
C GLN A 47 -13.08 -0.36 18.90
N ARG A 48 -11.91 -0.92 18.59
CA ARG A 48 -10.71 -0.84 19.41
C ARG A 48 -9.49 -0.55 18.54
N ALA A 49 -8.79 0.55 18.83
CA ALA A 49 -7.53 0.89 18.16
C ALA A 49 -6.34 0.16 18.79
N GLN A 50 -5.37 -0.20 17.95
CA GLN A 50 -4.06 -0.74 18.34
C GLN A 50 -3.02 -0.29 17.32
N THR A 51 -1.82 0.05 17.80
CA THR A 51 -0.66 0.28 16.92
C THR A 51 0.11 -1.01 16.69
N ASP A 52 0.35 -1.37 15.43
CA ASP A 52 1.17 -2.53 15.08
C ASP A 52 2.69 -2.22 15.16
N ALA A 53 3.51 -3.24 14.89
CA ALA A 53 4.97 -3.11 14.95
C ALA A 53 5.55 -2.13 13.92
N TYR A 54 4.83 -1.87 12.81
CA TYR A 54 5.22 -0.93 11.75
C TYR A 54 4.78 0.51 12.05
N GLY A 55 4.07 0.72 13.16
CA GLY A 55 3.54 2.02 13.57
C GLY A 55 2.17 2.35 12.97
N ASN A 56 1.52 1.41 12.27
CA ASN A 56 0.17 1.67 11.73
C ASN A 56 -0.87 1.60 12.83
N VAL A 57 -1.83 2.51 12.81
CA VAL A 57 -2.99 2.47 13.71
C VAL A 57 -4.08 1.61 13.07
N ASN A 58 -4.29 0.42 13.61
CA ASN A 58 -5.30 -0.53 13.18
C ASN A 58 -6.53 -0.45 14.11
N HIS A 59 -7.73 -0.36 13.54
CA HIS A 59 -8.98 -0.38 14.30
C HIS A 59 -9.67 -1.73 14.12
N PHE A 60 -9.81 -2.50 15.19
CA PHE A 60 -10.61 -3.72 15.20
C PHE A 60 -12.06 -3.35 15.49
N MET A 61 -12.92 -3.50 14.48
CA MET A 61 -14.36 -3.35 14.61
C MET A 61 -14.97 -4.72 14.89
N THR A 62 -15.90 -4.79 15.84
CA THR A 62 -16.67 -6.00 16.19
C THR A 62 -18.15 -5.67 16.18
N LEU A 63 -18.90 -6.37 15.33
CA LEU A 63 -20.35 -6.27 15.22
C LEU A 63 -20.97 -7.62 15.60
N GLU A 64 -21.67 -7.65 16.73
CA GLU A 64 -22.15 -8.88 17.38
C GLU A 64 -23.62 -9.19 17.05
N GLN A 65 -24.30 -8.30 16.32
CA GLN A 65 -25.70 -8.46 15.94
C GLN A 65 -25.80 -8.97 14.49
N PRO A 66 -26.84 -9.76 14.13
CA PRO A 66 -27.10 -10.13 12.76
C PRO A 66 -27.24 -8.90 11.85
N HIS A 67 -26.57 -8.91 10.70
CA HIS A 67 -26.56 -7.80 9.75
C HIS A 67 -26.39 -8.30 8.31
N ASP A 68 -26.97 -7.58 7.37
CA ASP A 68 -26.84 -7.74 5.92
C ASP A 68 -25.93 -6.67 5.29
N GLU A 69 -25.59 -5.62 6.05
CA GLU A 69 -24.69 -4.56 5.60
C GLU A 69 -23.68 -4.12 6.67
N ILE A 70 -22.55 -3.59 6.20
CA ILE A 70 -21.58 -2.86 7.02
C ILE A 70 -21.16 -1.61 6.24
N SER A 71 -21.33 -0.43 6.84
CA SER A 71 -20.82 0.83 6.30
C SER A 71 -19.68 1.35 7.16
N VAL A 72 -18.52 1.58 6.55
CA VAL A 72 -17.34 2.17 7.19
C VAL A 72 -17.01 3.48 6.50
N LEU A 73 -16.88 4.55 7.29
CA LEU A 73 -16.53 5.88 6.80
C LEU A 73 -15.25 6.35 7.49
N ALA A 74 -14.19 6.52 6.70
CA ALA A 74 -12.96 7.18 7.12
C ALA A 74 -12.91 8.58 6.51
N GLU A 75 -12.81 9.61 7.35
CA GLU A 75 -12.75 10.99 6.86
C GLU A 75 -11.90 11.89 7.74
N GLY A 76 -11.35 12.94 7.14
CA GLY A 76 -10.56 13.91 7.87
C GLY A 76 -9.75 14.86 6.99
N TRP A 77 -9.03 15.74 7.67
CA TRP A 77 -8.16 16.75 7.07
C TRP A 77 -6.70 16.38 7.32
N VAL A 78 -5.93 16.33 6.23
CA VAL A 78 -4.48 16.12 6.28
C VAL A 78 -3.77 17.26 5.58
N GLU A 79 -2.64 17.68 6.15
CA GLU A 79 -1.73 18.64 5.55
C GLU A 79 -0.49 17.88 5.09
N THR A 80 -0.18 17.99 3.80
CA THR A 80 1.02 17.42 3.17
C THR A 80 2.02 18.52 2.88
N ASP A 81 3.31 18.25 3.04
CA ASP A 81 4.39 19.12 2.60
C ASP A 81 5.06 18.47 1.37
N ASP A 82 5.56 19.30 0.46
CA ASP A 82 6.41 18.80 -0.62
C ASP A 82 7.74 18.39 0.00
N LEU A 83 7.98 17.09 0.13
CA LEU A 83 9.21 16.58 0.71
C LEU A 83 10.34 16.76 -0.30
N ALA A 84 11.34 17.54 0.07
CA ALA A 84 12.52 17.77 -0.76
C ALA A 84 13.44 16.53 -0.90
N SER A 85 13.17 15.44 -0.16
CA SER A 85 14.01 14.26 -0.09
C SER A 85 13.20 12.99 -0.36
N ALA A 86 13.74 12.12 -1.22
CA ALA A 86 13.21 10.78 -1.46
C ALA A 86 13.45 9.80 -0.30
N TRP A 87 14.18 10.23 0.74
CA TRP A 87 14.49 9.41 1.90
C TRP A 87 13.47 9.59 3.01
N ILE A 88 12.89 8.48 3.45
CA ILE A 88 12.03 8.42 4.62
C ILE A 88 12.89 8.12 5.84
N GLU A 89 12.84 9.00 6.84
CA GLU A 89 13.45 8.73 8.13
C GLU A 89 12.71 7.55 8.81
N ASP A 90 13.44 6.49 9.12
CA ASP A 90 12.91 5.37 9.89
C ASP A 90 12.88 5.74 11.38
N GLU A 91 11.68 5.75 11.97
CA GLU A 91 11.48 5.98 13.40
C GLU A 91 12.04 4.85 14.28
N GLY A 92 12.57 3.77 13.69
CA GLY A 92 13.48 2.83 14.35
C GLY A 92 12.81 1.82 15.29
N LYS A 93 11.50 1.57 15.13
CA LYS A 93 10.79 0.54 15.92
C LYS A 93 11.05 -0.89 15.45
N LEU A 94 11.33 -1.06 14.16
CA LEU A 94 11.72 -2.33 13.56
C LEU A 94 13.13 -2.22 12.97
N PRO A 95 13.94 -3.29 13.04
CA PRO A 95 15.19 -3.31 12.29
C PRO A 95 14.91 -3.14 10.79
N VAL A 96 15.69 -2.32 10.09
CA VAL A 96 15.53 -2.10 8.63
C VAL A 96 15.54 -3.42 7.84
N LEU A 97 16.27 -4.43 8.32
CA LEU A 97 16.32 -5.77 7.72
C LEU A 97 14.97 -6.51 7.76
N ALA A 98 14.02 -6.10 8.61
CA ALA A 98 12.66 -6.64 8.61
C ALA A 98 11.94 -6.35 7.28
N TYR A 99 12.31 -5.27 6.57
CA TYR A 99 11.75 -4.92 5.27
C TYR A 99 12.34 -5.75 4.11
N LEU A 100 13.34 -6.60 4.37
CA LEU A 100 13.85 -7.57 3.41
C LEU A 100 13.05 -8.89 3.41
N GLN A 101 12.14 -9.08 4.36
CA GLN A 101 11.38 -10.33 4.46
C GLN A 101 10.44 -10.51 3.26
N GLU A 102 10.59 -11.63 2.57
CA GLU A 102 9.71 -12.02 1.46
C GLU A 102 8.32 -12.44 1.99
N THR A 103 7.29 -12.18 1.21
CA THR A 103 5.93 -12.69 1.40
C THR A 103 5.51 -13.52 0.19
N PRO A 104 4.46 -14.34 0.26
CA PRO A 104 3.98 -15.08 -0.92
C PRO A 104 3.76 -14.18 -2.16
N LEU A 105 3.22 -12.98 -1.96
CA LEU A 105 2.95 -12.00 -3.02
C LEU A 105 4.21 -11.33 -3.58
N THR A 106 5.35 -11.39 -2.87
CA THR A 106 6.59 -10.66 -3.23
C THR A 106 7.80 -11.57 -3.39
N ARG A 107 7.60 -12.89 -3.36
CA ARG A 107 8.70 -13.85 -3.54
C ARG A 107 9.21 -13.78 -4.98
N ALA A 108 10.50 -13.51 -5.13
CA ALA A 108 11.15 -13.35 -6.43
C ALA A 108 11.56 -14.69 -7.03
N ASP A 109 11.02 -15.01 -8.20
CA ASP A 109 11.44 -16.11 -9.06
C ASP A 109 12.66 -15.73 -9.92
N ASP A 110 13.08 -16.65 -10.81
CA ASP A 110 14.22 -16.42 -11.71
C ASP A 110 13.97 -15.27 -12.69
N ALA A 111 12.71 -15.00 -13.10
CA ALA A 111 12.40 -13.93 -14.03
C ALA A 111 12.56 -12.56 -13.36
N LEU A 112 12.06 -12.40 -12.14
CA LEU A 112 12.26 -11.19 -11.33
C LEU A 112 13.74 -10.97 -11.02
N ARG A 113 14.49 -12.02 -10.65
CA ARG A 113 15.94 -11.92 -10.39
C ARG A 113 16.73 -11.51 -11.64
N ARG A 114 16.34 -11.98 -12.82
CA ARG A 114 16.93 -11.55 -14.10
C ARG A 114 16.60 -10.09 -14.39
N LEU A 115 15.35 -9.66 -14.20
CA LEU A 115 14.95 -8.26 -14.35
C LEU A 115 15.82 -7.35 -13.48
N VAL A 116 16.05 -7.71 -12.21
CA VAL A 116 16.96 -7.00 -11.31
C VAL A 116 18.39 -6.97 -11.86
N ALA A 117 18.94 -8.12 -12.26
CA ALA A 117 20.31 -8.19 -12.77
C ALA A 117 20.53 -7.35 -14.04
N ASP A 118 19.52 -7.30 -14.92
CA ASP A 118 19.59 -6.57 -16.19
C ASP A 118 19.35 -5.06 -16.01
N SER A 119 18.62 -4.66 -14.97
CA SER A 119 18.05 -3.30 -14.86
C SER A 119 18.57 -2.49 -13.70
N LEU A 120 19.21 -3.11 -12.69
CA LEU A 120 19.79 -2.43 -11.55
C LEU A 120 21.31 -2.23 -11.77
N PRO A 121 21.77 -1.01 -12.11
CA PRO A 121 23.19 -0.78 -12.40
C PRO A 121 24.06 -1.07 -11.17
N GLY A 122 25.26 -1.60 -11.39
CA GLY A 122 26.24 -1.85 -10.31
C GLY A 122 26.94 -0.58 -9.79
N THR A 123 26.81 0.54 -10.50
CA THR A 123 27.46 1.82 -10.20
C THR A 123 26.48 2.97 -10.41
N GLY A 124 26.74 4.12 -9.79
CA GLY A 124 25.89 5.31 -9.89
C GLY A 124 25.28 5.67 -8.53
N ASP A 125 24.62 6.83 -8.49
CA ASP A 125 23.89 7.24 -7.29
C ASP A 125 22.73 6.26 -7.00
N PHE A 126 22.41 6.05 -5.72
CA PHE A 126 21.40 5.07 -5.32
C PHE A 126 20.02 5.40 -5.90
N GLU A 127 19.64 6.68 -5.94
CA GLU A 127 18.36 7.13 -6.48
C GLU A 127 18.26 6.82 -7.98
N GLN A 128 19.32 7.10 -8.73
CA GLN A 128 19.40 6.82 -10.16
C GLN A 128 19.27 5.31 -10.46
N ARG A 129 19.87 4.48 -9.61
CA ARG A 129 19.80 3.02 -9.74
C ARG A 129 18.38 2.50 -9.49
N LEU A 130 17.69 3.02 -8.47
CA LEU A 130 16.30 2.67 -8.20
C LEU A 130 15.35 3.17 -9.29
N LEU A 131 15.56 4.38 -9.82
CA LEU A 131 14.77 4.91 -10.91
C LEU A 131 14.90 4.04 -12.17
N ALA A 132 16.12 3.58 -12.50
CA ALA A 132 16.33 2.66 -13.62
C ALA A 132 15.56 1.34 -13.45
N LEU A 133 15.58 0.76 -12.24
CA LEU A 133 14.80 -0.44 -11.92
C LEU A 133 13.29 -0.18 -12.02
N MET A 134 12.82 0.95 -11.51
CA MET A 134 11.40 1.34 -11.56
C MET A 134 10.92 1.50 -13.01
N THR A 135 11.69 2.18 -13.87
CA THR A 135 11.39 2.31 -15.31
C THR A 135 11.38 0.94 -16.00
N ALA A 136 12.29 0.03 -15.62
CA ALA A 136 12.28 -1.31 -16.19
C ALA A 136 11.03 -2.10 -15.78
N VAL A 137 10.58 -2.00 -14.53
CA VAL A 137 9.33 -2.63 -14.06
C VAL A 137 8.11 -2.04 -14.78
N GLU A 138 8.01 -0.71 -14.86
CA GLU A 138 6.92 -0.01 -15.55
C GLU A 138 6.84 -0.41 -17.03
N SER A 139 7.97 -0.53 -17.72
CA SER A 139 7.99 -0.97 -19.13
C SER A 139 7.52 -2.41 -19.37
N ARG A 140 7.41 -3.23 -18.33
CA ARG A 140 7.05 -4.65 -18.41
C ARG A 140 5.59 -4.93 -18.05
N ILE A 141 4.91 -3.98 -17.41
CA ILE A 141 3.56 -4.18 -16.87
C ILE A 141 2.68 -3.03 -17.35
N GLU A 142 1.73 -3.35 -18.22
CA GLU A 142 0.74 -2.39 -18.68
C GLU A 142 -0.34 -2.18 -17.61
N TYR A 143 -0.67 -0.93 -17.32
CA TYR A 143 -1.71 -0.62 -16.34
C TYR A 143 -3.11 -0.96 -16.88
N SER A 144 -3.75 -1.99 -16.32
CA SER A 144 -5.03 -2.53 -16.81
C SER A 144 -5.99 -2.87 -15.66
N PRO A 145 -6.97 -1.99 -15.35
CA PRO A 145 -7.99 -2.26 -14.33
C PRO A 145 -8.86 -3.49 -14.64
N GLY A 146 -9.25 -4.24 -13.60
CA GLY A 146 -10.22 -5.34 -13.70
C GLY A 146 -9.67 -6.66 -14.24
N MET A 147 -8.35 -6.78 -14.38
CA MET A 147 -7.68 -7.97 -14.93
C MET A 147 -6.88 -8.78 -13.91
N THR A 148 -6.73 -8.30 -12.68
CA THR A 148 -5.94 -8.96 -11.63
C THR A 148 -6.77 -9.24 -10.38
N ASP A 149 -6.42 -10.31 -9.68
CA ASP A 149 -6.98 -10.69 -8.37
C ASP A 149 -6.07 -10.15 -7.25
N VAL A 150 -6.64 -9.97 -6.06
CA VAL A 150 -5.92 -9.51 -4.88
C VAL A 150 -4.82 -10.50 -4.46
N GLU A 151 -4.94 -11.77 -4.86
CA GLU A 151 -3.99 -12.85 -4.58
C GLU A 151 -2.86 -12.97 -5.61
N ASP A 152 -2.88 -12.20 -6.70
CA ASP A 152 -1.85 -12.28 -7.75
C ASP A 152 -0.46 -11.94 -7.20
N THR A 153 0.49 -12.83 -7.44
CA THR A 153 1.88 -12.65 -7.00
C THR A 153 2.66 -11.76 -7.96
N ALA A 154 3.74 -11.14 -7.47
CA ALA A 154 4.68 -10.38 -8.28
C ALA A 154 5.17 -11.16 -9.52
N SER A 155 5.42 -12.46 -9.37
CA SER A 155 5.88 -13.30 -10.49
C SER A 155 4.79 -13.48 -11.56
N GLU A 156 3.54 -13.59 -11.13
CA GLU A 156 2.38 -13.71 -12.04
C GLU A 156 2.10 -12.40 -12.76
N ALA A 157 2.11 -11.28 -12.04
CA ALA A 157 1.97 -9.94 -12.63
C ALA A 157 3.03 -9.68 -13.71
N LEU A 158 4.31 -9.97 -13.42
CA LEU A 158 5.38 -9.83 -14.39
C LEU A 158 5.18 -10.74 -15.62
N ARG A 159 4.71 -11.97 -15.41
CA ARG A 159 4.48 -12.95 -16.49
C ARG A 159 3.30 -12.56 -17.38
N HIS A 160 2.22 -12.05 -16.79
CA HIS A 160 1.04 -11.62 -17.54
C HIS A 160 1.29 -10.29 -18.27
N GLY A 161 2.15 -9.44 -17.72
CA GLY A 161 2.54 -8.17 -18.32
C GLY A 161 1.45 -7.09 -18.22
N HIS A 162 0.46 -7.28 -17.35
CA HIS A 162 -0.57 -6.29 -17.06
C HIS A 162 -0.95 -6.33 -15.57
N GLY A 163 -1.39 -5.20 -15.01
CA GLY A 163 -1.81 -5.13 -13.61
C GLY A 163 -2.26 -3.75 -13.17
N VAL A 164 -2.58 -3.61 -11.88
CA VAL A 164 -2.95 -2.34 -11.24
C VAL A 164 -1.84 -1.86 -10.30
N CYS A 165 -2.09 -0.81 -9.52
CA CYS A 165 -1.11 -0.23 -8.59
C CYS A 165 -0.55 -1.26 -7.59
N GLN A 166 -1.38 -2.18 -7.10
CA GLN A 166 -0.96 -3.28 -6.22
C GLN A 166 0.11 -4.16 -6.89
N ASP A 167 -0.10 -4.54 -8.14
CA ASP A 167 0.78 -5.46 -8.87
C ASP A 167 2.15 -4.81 -9.12
N HIS A 168 2.15 -3.54 -9.53
CA HIS A 168 3.37 -2.76 -9.70
C HIS A 168 4.15 -2.65 -8.38
N ALA A 169 3.44 -2.35 -7.28
CA ALA A 169 4.05 -2.28 -5.96
C ALA A 169 4.64 -3.63 -5.54
N HIS A 170 3.94 -4.75 -5.73
CA HIS A 170 4.46 -6.08 -5.41
C HIS A 170 5.68 -6.46 -6.25
N VAL A 171 5.67 -6.16 -7.55
CA VAL A 171 6.80 -6.46 -8.46
C VAL A 171 8.02 -5.65 -8.08
N MET A 172 7.85 -4.33 -7.88
CA MET A 172 8.96 -3.47 -7.47
C MET A 172 9.50 -3.90 -6.10
N LEU A 173 8.62 -4.24 -5.16
CA LEU A 173 9.00 -4.72 -3.83
C LEU A 173 9.78 -6.05 -3.89
N ALA A 174 9.35 -6.99 -4.73
CA ALA A 174 10.07 -8.23 -4.96
C ALA A 174 11.47 -7.99 -5.55
N CYS A 175 11.59 -7.04 -6.49
CA CYS A 175 12.86 -6.66 -7.09
C CYS A 175 13.81 -6.02 -6.07
N CYS A 176 13.33 -5.07 -5.28
CA CYS A 176 14.11 -4.44 -4.20
C CYS A 176 14.64 -5.48 -3.21
N ARG A 177 13.76 -6.37 -2.71
CA ARG A 177 14.14 -7.41 -1.75
C ARG A 177 15.13 -8.41 -2.33
N ALA A 178 14.96 -8.81 -3.60
CA ALA A 178 15.90 -9.69 -4.29
C ALA A 178 17.29 -9.03 -4.48
N ALA A 179 17.35 -7.70 -4.56
CA ALA A 179 18.59 -6.92 -4.61
C ALA A 179 19.19 -6.62 -3.22
N GLY A 180 18.55 -7.06 -2.13
CA GLY A 180 18.98 -6.73 -0.77
C GLY A 180 18.67 -5.29 -0.35
N ILE A 181 17.75 -4.62 -1.05
CA ILE A 181 17.29 -3.26 -0.75
C ILE A 181 16.03 -3.37 0.11
N PRO A 182 16.08 -2.89 1.38
CA PRO A 182 14.91 -2.88 2.24
C PRO A 182 13.83 -1.96 1.67
N ALA A 183 12.62 -2.49 1.51
CA ALA A 183 11.47 -1.74 1.03
C ALA A 183 10.17 -2.29 1.64
N ARG A 184 9.15 -1.46 1.70
CA ARG A 184 7.84 -1.83 2.25
C ARG A 184 6.70 -1.43 1.32
N TYR A 185 5.59 -2.14 1.46
CA TYR A 185 4.35 -1.82 0.77
C TYR A 185 3.61 -0.72 1.53
N VAL A 186 3.12 0.28 0.81
CA VAL A 186 2.36 1.40 1.35
C VAL A 186 1.03 1.50 0.61
N SER A 187 -0.03 1.74 1.36
CA SER A 187 -1.35 2.02 0.82
C SER A 187 -1.87 3.35 1.36
N GLY A 188 -2.50 4.14 0.50
CA GLY A 188 -3.05 5.44 0.89
C GLY A 188 -3.98 6.01 -0.16
N TYR A 189 -4.04 7.34 -0.23
CA TYR A 189 -4.92 8.06 -1.16
C TYR A 189 -4.06 8.88 -2.11
N LEU A 190 -4.38 8.81 -3.41
CA LEU A 190 -3.72 9.60 -4.45
C LEU A 190 -4.61 10.78 -4.86
N TYR A 191 -4.04 11.98 -4.87
CA TYR A 191 -4.69 13.18 -5.41
C TYR A 191 -4.01 13.59 -6.71
N THR A 192 -4.71 13.45 -7.83
CA THR A 192 -4.18 13.75 -9.17
C THR A 192 -4.54 15.15 -9.67
N GLY A 193 -5.15 16.01 -8.85
CA GLY A 193 -5.59 17.35 -9.24
C GLY A 193 -6.95 17.41 -9.94
N ASP A 194 -7.34 16.36 -10.65
CA ASP A 194 -8.64 16.25 -11.33
C ASP A 194 -9.66 15.44 -10.52
N GLU A 195 -10.94 15.84 -10.60
CA GLU A 195 -12.05 15.30 -9.77
C GLU A 195 -12.35 13.79 -9.99
N GLY A 196 -11.73 13.15 -10.97
CA GLY A 196 -12.12 11.82 -11.46
C GLY A 196 -11.46 10.62 -10.77
N HIS A 197 -10.29 10.76 -10.16
CA HIS A 197 -9.44 9.60 -9.78
C HIS A 197 -8.90 9.66 -8.34
N ALA A 198 -9.69 10.14 -7.39
CA ALA A 198 -9.40 9.96 -5.96
C ALA A 198 -9.69 8.51 -5.54
N ALA A 199 -8.80 7.59 -5.89
CA ALA A 199 -8.87 6.18 -5.47
C ALA A 199 -7.89 5.91 -4.33
N SER A 200 -8.19 4.84 -3.57
CA SER A 200 -7.13 4.19 -2.79
C SER A 200 -6.03 3.74 -3.76
N HIS A 201 -4.78 3.88 -3.34
CA HIS A 201 -3.61 3.60 -4.15
C HIS A 201 -2.58 2.83 -3.35
N ALA A 202 -1.69 2.15 -4.05
CA ALA A 202 -0.60 1.38 -3.48
C ALA A 202 0.72 1.70 -4.16
N TRP A 203 1.78 1.81 -3.36
CA TRP A 203 3.14 2.06 -3.81
C TRP A 203 4.14 1.40 -2.86
N ILE A 204 5.43 1.66 -3.07
CA ILE A 204 6.50 1.22 -2.16
C ILE A 204 7.35 2.40 -1.70
N ASP A 205 7.92 2.27 -0.51
CA ASP A 205 9.01 3.11 0.00
C ASP A 205 10.22 2.25 0.39
#